data_AF-A0A925WAK3-F1
#
_entry.id   AF-A0A925WAK3-F1
#
_cell.length_a   1.000
_cell.length_b   1.000
_cell.length_c   1.000
_cell.angle_alpha   90.00
_cell.angle_beta   90.00
_cell.angle_gamma   90.00
#
_symmetry.space_group_name_H-M   'P 1'
#
loop_
_entity.id
_entity.type
_entity.pdbx_description
1 polymer ?
#
loop_
_entity_poly.entity_id
_entity_poly.type
_entity_poly.pdbx_seq_one_letter_code
_entity_poly.pdbx_strand_id
1 'polypeptide(L)'
;ALTRPVGVASLCCGTPWKSKGMTDGYAEMARRVLPALWEASRGGEIPVIGDASSCTEGLEHMISADDRYAAIRVVDAVAFTAEHLLDRLDVVPVGSLALHPTCSAVRMGLAEPLRRIAEAVAVDVTVPDTWSCCAFAGDRGLLHPELTAAATAPQAAELAGTDFDAYASCNRTCELGMTRATGKPYHHILELLDRAAAAWSQPAVGGSVR
;
A
#
# COMPACT_ATOMS: atom_id res chain seq x y z
N ALA A 1 12.95 13.47 -12.36
CA ALA A 1 14.01 13.08 -11.40
C ALA A 1 13.34 12.35 -10.24
N LEU A 2 13.87 11.18 -9.85
CA LEU A 2 13.43 10.46 -8.64
C LEU A 2 14.27 10.95 -7.46
N THR A 3 13.63 11.24 -6.33
CA THR A 3 14.31 11.67 -5.09
C THR A 3 13.60 11.07 -3.89
N ARG A 4 14.25 11.10 -2.73
CA ARG A 4 13.69 10.66 -1.46
C ARG A 4 13.99 11.70 -0.36
N PRO A 5 13.13 11.82 0.66
CA PRO A 5 13.40 12.68 1.80
C PRO A 5 14.70 12.29 2.53
N VAL A 6 15.44 13.30 2.99
CA VAL A 6 16.58 13.08 3.88
C VAL A 6 16.08 12.48 5.19
N GLY A 7 16.80 11.48 5.71
CA GLY A 7 16.43 10.84 6.98
C GLY A 7 15.15 9.99 6.92
N VAL A 8 14.76 9.49 5.74
CA VAL A 8 13.51 8.71 5.51
C VAL A 8 13.25 7.61 6.56
N ALA A 9 14.30 6.94 7.07
CA ALA A 9 14.17 5.91 8.10
C ALA A 9 13.60 6.41 9.44
N SER A 10 13.60 7.73 9.67
CA SER A 10 13.05 8.39 10.86
C SER A 10 11.71 9.09 10.61
N LEU A 11 11.15 8.93 9.42
CA LEU A 11 9.89 9.56 9.00
C LEU A 11 8.78 8.51 8.97
N CYS A 12 7.65 8.81 9.60
CA CYS A 12 6.47 7.95 9.65
C CYS A 12 5.23 8.76 9.30
N CYS A 13 4.34 8.20 8.48
CA CYS A 13 3.06 8.81 8.08
C CYS A 13 2.12 9.17 9.24
N GLY A 14 2.45 8.80 10.48
CA GLY A 14 1.69 9.14 11.67
C GLY A 14 0.52 8.20 11.97
N THR A 15 0.15 7.32 11.04
CA THR A 15 -1.01 6.42 11.17
C THR A 15 -1.04 5.62 12.48
N PRO A 16 0.07 4.97 12.95
CA PRO A 16 0.07 4.26 14.23
C PRO A 16 -0.21 5.13 15.46
N TRP A 17 0.19 6.41 15.43
CA TRP A 17 -0.07 7.35 16.53
C TRP A 17 -1.52 7.81 16.51
N LYS A 18 -2.01 8.21 15.32
CA LYS A 18 -3.38 8.70 15.11
C LYS A 18 -4.41 7.62 15.47
N SER A 19 -4.21 6.37 15.04
CA SER A 19 -5.16 5.28 15.29
C SER A 19 -5.32 4.94 16.78
N LYS A 20 -4.31 5.26 17.60
CA LYS A 20 -4.33 5.08 19.06
C LYS A 20 -4.83 6.31 19.82
N GLY A 21 -5.14 7.42 19.13
CA GLY A 21 -5.44 8.70 19.77
C GLY A 21 -4.23 9.38 20.41
N MET A 22 -3.00 8.99 20.05
CA MET A 22 -1.77 9.59 20.58
C MET A 22 -1.41 10.87 19.81
N THR A 23 -2.08 11.97 20.14
CA THR A 23 -1.97 13.25 19.42
C THR A 23 -0.57 13.87 19.48
N ASP A 24 0.13 13.75 20.61
CA ASP A 24 1.49 14.30 20.75
C ASP A 24 2.49 13.60 19.84
N GLY A 25 2.39 12.26 19.75
CA GLY A 25 3.20 11.45 18.84
C GLY A 25 2.91 11.77 17.37
N TYR A 26 1.62 11.96 17.03
CA TYR A 26 1.23 12.37 15.68
C TYR A 26 1.77 13.77 15.33
N ALA A 27 1.65 14.74 16.24
CA ALA A 27 2.17 16.09 16.05
C ALA A 27 3.70 16.10 15.90
N GLU A 28 4.40 15.25 16.64
CA GLU A 28 5.85 15.11 16.50
C GLU A 28 6.25 14.52 15.14
N MET A 29 5.51 13.54 14.63
CA MET A 29 5.74 13.05 13.27
C MET A 29 5.47 14.13 12.23
N ALA A 30 4.39 14.90 12.36
CA ALA A 30 4.08 15.99 11.44
C ALA A 30 5.19 17.05 11.36
N ARG A 31 5.78 17.44 12.51
CA ARG A 31 6.90 18.38 12.56
C ARG A 31 8.14 17.90 11.80
N ARG A 32 8.33 16.59 11.66
CA ARG A 32 9.49 16.00 10.98
C ARG A 32 9.21 15.71 9.50
N VAL A 33 8.04 15.15 9.22
CA VAL A 33 7.67 14.64 7.90
C VAL A 33 7.37 15.76 6.93
N LEU A 34 6.57 16.76 7.34
CA LEU A 34 6.12 17.80 6.42
C LEU A 34 7.27 18.64 5.83
N PRO A 35 8.25 19.12 6.62
CA PRO A 35 9.41 19.83 6.05
C PRO A 35 10.24 18.94 5.12
N ALA A 36 10.45 17.67 5.49
CA ALA A 36 11.25 16.75 4.70
C ALA A 36 10.58 16.40 3.35
N LEU A 37 9.25 16.23 3.34
CA LEU A 37 8.49 16.05 2.11
C LEU A 37 8.45 17.33 1.27
N TRP A 38 8.34 18.50 1.90
CA TRP A 38 8.38 19.79 1.20
C TRP A 38 9.68 19.99 0.43
N GLU A 39 10.81 19.76 1.08
CA GLU A 39 12.12 19.86 0.45
C GLU A 39 12.28 18.81 -0.68
N ALA A 40 11.95 17.55 -0.39
CA ALA A 40 12.09 16.47 -1.37
C ALA A 40 11.18 16.63 -2.59
N SER A 41 9.96 17.14 -2.40
CA SER A 41 9.00 17.43 -3.47
C SER A 41 9.28 18.73 -4.21
N ARG A 42 10.30 19.51 -3.80
CA ARG A 42 10.60 20.85 -4.31
C ARG A 42 9.40 21.79 -4.19
N GLY A 43 8.81 21.83 -3.01
CA GLY A 43 7.62 22.64 -2.76
C GLY A 43 6.36 22.11 -3.46
N GLY A 44 6.28 20.80 -3.70
CA GLY A 44 5.13 20.15 -4.34
C GLY A 44 5.23 19.97 -5.86
N GLU A 45 6.31 20.43 -6.52
CA GLU A 45 6.53 20.20 -7.96
C GLU A 45 6.57 18.71 -8.33
N ILE A 46 7.08 17.86 -7.43
CA ILE A 46 7.21 16.42 -7.62
C ILE A 46 6.21 15.70 -6.71
N PRO A 47 5.33 14.82 -7.23
CA PRO A 47 4.41 14.07 -6.39
C PRO A 47 5.16 13.10 -5.46
N VAL A 48 4.62 12.93 -4.26
CA VAL A 48 5.10 11.94 -3.28
C VAL A 48 4.36 10.63 -3.55
N ILE A 49 5.09 9.56 -3.89
CA ILE A 49 4.49 8.23 -4.08
C ILE A 49 4.55 7.44 -2.78
N GLY A 50 3.40 6.92 -2.32
CA GLY A 50 3.30 5.99 -1.19
C GLY A 50 2.94 4.59 -1.67
N ASP A 51 3.64 3.56 -1.20
CA ASP A 51 3.44 2.14 -1.57
C ASP A 51 2.57 1.37 -0.58
N ALA A 52 1.95 2.08 0.36
CA ALA A 52 1.09 1.51 1.38
C ALA A 52 -0.10 2.45 1.55
N SER A 53 -1.29 2.00 1.18
CA SER A 53 -2.51 2.83 1.18
C SER A 53 -2.79 3.51 2.52
N SER A 54 -2.47 2.86 3.65
CA SER A 54 -2.62 3.45 4.98
C SER A 54 -1.58 4.54 5.30
N CYS A 55 -0.42 4.51 4.65
CA CYS A 55 0.59 5.56 4.72
C CYS A 55 0.23 6.73 3.81
N THR A 56 -0.21 6.44 2.58
CA THR A 56 -0.68 7.44 1.61
C THR A 56 -1.79 8.29 2.25
N GLU A 57 -2.81 7.63 2.79
CA GLU A 57 -3.92 8.32 3.49
C GLU A 57 -3.46 9.08 4.75
N GLY A 58 -2.52 8.52 5.50
CA GLY A 58 -1.96 9.16 6.69
C GLY A 58 -1.27 10.48 6.36
N LEU A 59 -0.52 10.49 5.25
CA LEU A 59 0.14 11.68 4.72
C LEU A 59 -0.86 12.71 4.19
N GLU A 60 -1.89 12.29 3.44
CA GLU A 60 -2.96 13.20 2.98
C GLU A 60 -3.63 13.94 4.14
N HIS A 61 -3.98 13.22 5.21
CA HIS A 61 -4.53 13.84 6.42
C HIS A 61 -3.53 14.80 7.09
N MET A 62 -2.26 14.44 7.14
CA MET A 62 -1.22 15.25 7.77
C MET A 62 -0.96 16.57 7.01
N ILE A 63 -0.94 16.49 5.68
CA ILE A 63 -0.75 17.64 4.79
C ILE A 63 -1.98 18.55 4.83
N SER A 64 -3.19 17.97 4.79
CA SER A 64 -4.45 18.73 4.83
C SER A 64 -4.66 19.50 6.14
N ALA A 65 -3.90 19.19 7.19
CA ALA A 65 -3.96 19.88 8.47
C ALA A 65 -3.05 21.13 8.53
N ASP A 66 -2.23 21.40 7.51
CA ASP A 66 -1.27 22.51 7.49
C ASP A 66 -1.12 23.11 6.07
N ASP A 67 -1.79 24.25 5.84
CA ASP A 67 -1.86 24.94 4.55
C ASP A 67 -0.50 25.27 3.93
N ARG A 68 0.56 25.35 4.75
CA ARG A 68 1.93 25.58 4.27
C ARG A 68 2.42 24.49 3.32
N TYR A 69 1.85 23.29 3.44
CA TYR A 69 2.24 22.10 2.68
C TYR A 69 1.18 21.65 1.68
N ALA A 70 0.09 22.41 1.51
CA ALA A 70 -1.05 22.02 0.67
C ALA A 70 -0.70 21.76 -0.80
N ALA A 71 0.43 22.27 -1.31
CA ALA A 71 0.91 21.99 -2.65
C ALA A 71 1.52 20.58 -2.81
N ILE A 72 1.82 19.87 -1.72
CA ILE A 72 2.31 18.49 -1.79
C ILE A 72 1.16 17.57 -2.23
N ARG A 73 1.31 17.00 -3.42
CA ARG A 73 0.43 15.93 -3.89
C ARG A 73 1.00 14.57 -3.50
N VAL A 74 0.24 13.80 -2.73
CA VAL A 74 0.54 12.40 -2.43
C VAL A 74 -0.25 11.53 -3.41
N VAL A 75 0.38 10.49 -3.94
CA VAL A 75 -0.24 9.55 -4.89
C VAL A 75 0.07 8.14 -4.41
N ASP A 76 -0.95 7.28 -4.35
CA ASP A 76 -0.74 5.88 -4.04
C ASP A 76 -0.08 5.14 -5.22
N ALA A 77 0.87 4.26 -4.95
CA ALA A 77 1.58 3.49 -5.95
C ALA A 77 0.64 2.61 -6.78
N VAL A 78 -0.48 2.14 -6.21
CA VAL A 78 -1.52 1.40 -6.95
C VAL A 78 -2.18 2.29 -8.00
N ALA A 79 -2.59 3.51 -7.64
CA ALA A 79 -3.15 4.46 -8.59
C ALA A 79 -2.13 4.82 -9.68
N PHE A 80 -0.91 5.18 -9.27
CA PHE A 80 0.16 5.53 -10.20
C PHE A 80 0.45 4.40 -11.19
N THR A 81 0.50 3.15 -10.71
CA THR A 81 0.76 1.99 -11.56
C THR A 81 -0.38 1.75 -12.54
N ALA A 82 -1.63 1.75 -12.06
CA ALA A 82 -2.80 1.53 -12.91
C ALA A 82 -2.97 2.61 -13.98
N GLU A 83 -2.61 3.87 -13.67
CA GLU A 83 -2.77 5.00 -14.59
C GLU A 83 -1.61 5.12 -15.58
N HIS A 84 -0.37 4.86 -15.17
CA HIS A 84 0.81 5.24 -15.96
C HIS A 84 1.69 4.09 -16.41
N LEU A 85 1.63 2.94 -15.73
CA LEU A 85 2.57 1.84 -15.94
C LEU A 85 1.91 0.62 -16.57
N LEU A 86 0.69 0.27 -16.13
CA LEU A 86 0.09 -1.03 -16.43
C LEU A 86 0.00 -1.33 -17.93
N ASP A 87 -0.44 -0.35 -18.74
CA ASP A 87 -0.59 -0.51 -20.20
C ASP A 87 0.75 -0.58 -20.97
N ARG A 88 1.89 -0.48 -20.27
CA ARG A 88 3.25 -0.56 -20.83
C ARG A 88 3.99 -1.82 -20.39
N LEU A 89 3.35 -2.67 -19.59
CA LEU A 89 3.94 -3.90 -19.08
C LEU A 89 3.39 -5.09 -19.86
N ASP A 90 4.29 -5.96 -20.31
CA ASP A 90 3.92 -7.27 -20.84
C ASP A 90 3.76 -8.23 -19.65
N VAL A 91 2.52 -8.48 -19.23
CA VAL A 91 2.20 -9.30 -18.05
C VAL A 91 1.73 -10.68 -18.49
N VAL A 92 2.30 -11.73 -17.88
CA VAL A 92 1.87 -13.12 -18.03
C VAL A 92 1.06 -13.51 -16.78
N PRO A 93 -0.27 -13.57 -16.86
CA PRO A 93 -1.11 -13.79 -15.69
C PRO A 93 -0.97 -15.22 -15.14
N VAL A 94 -1.09 -15.36 -13.83
CA VAL A 94 -1.32 -16.66 -13.16
C VAL A 94 -2.80 -17.07 -13.31
N GLY A 95 -3.15 -18.29 -12.87
CA GLY A 95 -4.53 -18.77 -12.96
C GLY A 95 -5.48 -17.98 -12.09
N SER A 96 -5.24 -17.96 -10.77
CA SER A 96 -6.18 -17.33 -9.82
C SER A 96 -5.53 -16.52 -8.70
N LEU A 97 -6.22 -15.47 -8.25
CA LEU A 97 -5.76 -14.58 -7.18
C LEU A 97 -6.88 -14.23 -6.20
N ALA A 98 -6.62 -14.32 -4.89
CA ALA A 98 -7.48 -13.76 -3.85
C ALA A 98 -6.98 -12.37 -3.42
N LEU A 99 -7.85 -11.36 -3.46
CA LEU A 99 -7.49 -9.96 -3.22
C LEU A 99 -8.14 -9.41 -1.94
N HIS A 100 -7.33 -8.82 -1.06
CA HIS A 100 -7.79 -8.03 0.08
C HIS A 100 -7.54 -6.53 -0.16
N PRO A 101 -8.57 -5.72 -0.50
CA PRO A 101 -8.40 -4.34 -0.97
C PRO A 101 -8.00 -3.31 0.09
N THR A 102 -8.03 -3.68 1.38
CA THR A 102 -7.76 -2.81 2.54
C THR A 102 -8.78 -1.68 2.73
N CYS A 103 -9.07 -1.33 3.98
CA CYS A 103 -9.99 -0.25 4.32
C CYS A 103 -9.49 1.15 3.94
N SER A 104 -8.17 1.35 3.81
CA SER A 104 -7.60 2.65 3.41
C SER A 104 -7.71 2.85 1.91
N ALA A 105 -7.35 1.84 1.11
CA ALA A 105 -7.50 1.94 -0.34
C ALA A 105 -8.97 2.13 -0.75
N VAL A 106 -9.93 1.45 -0.12
CA VAL A 106 -11.36 1.68 -0.42
C VAL A 106 -11.80 3.11 -0.11
N ARG A 107 -11.40 3.68 1.03
CA ARG A 107 -11.75 5.08 1.38
C ARG A 107 -11.10 6.11 0.46
N MET A 108 -9.93 5.78 -0.07
CA MET A 108 -9.22 6.60 -1.06
C MET A 108 -9.72 6.38 -2.51
N GLY A 109 -10.74 5.54 -2.73
CA GLY A 109 -11.25 5.26 -4.08
C GLY A 109 -10.32 4.39 -4.93
N LEU A 110 -9.39 3.66 -4.30
CA LEU A 110 -8.38 2.83 -4.98
C LEU A 110 -8.84 1.39 -5.27
N ALA A 111 -10.09 1.05 -4.96
CA ALA A 111 -10.63 -0.30 -5.19
C ALA A 111 -10.55 -0.70 -6.67
N GLU A 112 -10.94 0.20 -7.58
CA GLU A 112 -10.90 -0.06 -9.03
C GLU A 112 -9.46 -0.14 -9.57
N PRO A 113 -8.56 0.84 -9.30
CA PRO A 113 -7.13 0.69 -9.65
C PRO A 113 -6.51 -0.61 -9.15
N LEU A 114 -6.82 -1.00 -7.92
CA LEU A 114 -6.30 -2.22 -7.33
C LEU A 114 -6.81 -3.48 -8.03
N ARG A 115 -8.11 -3.53 -8.35
CA ARG A 115 -8.70 -4.64 -9.09
C ARG A 115 -8.12 -4.74 -10.50
N ARG A 116 -7.95 -3.62 -11.21
CA ARG A 116 -7.35 -3.60 -12.56
C ARG A 116 -5.93 -4.18 -12.58
N ILE A 117 -5.12 -3.90 -11.55
CA ILE A 117 -3.79 -4.53 -11.45
C ILE A 117 -3.92 -6.03 -11.14
N ALA A 118 -4.83 -6.42 -10.26
CA ALA A 118 -5.06 -7.84 -9.97
C ALA A 118 -5.51 -8.63 -11.22
N GLU A 119 -6.38 -8.05 -12.05
CA GLU A 119 -6.86 -8.65 -13.31
C GLU A 119 -5.76 -8.72 -14.38
N ALA A 120 -4.70 -7.91 -14.28
CA ALA A 120 -3.50 -8.09 -15.09
C ALA A 120 -2.62 -9.23 -14.56
N VAL A 121 -2.57 -9.40 -13.24
CA VAL A 121 -1.74 -10.42 -12.57
C VAL A 121 -2.34 -11.82 -12.66
N ALA A 122 -3.67 -11.96 -12.72
CA ALA A 122 -4.34 -13.26 -12.72
C ALA A 122 -5.55 -13.28 -13.65
N VAL A 123 -5.84 -14.46 -14.22
CA VAL A 123 -7.02 -14.67 -15.07
C VAL A 123 -8.31 -14.53 -14.25
N ASP A 124 -8.35 -15.17 -13.08
CA ASP A 124 -9.50 -15.13 -12.18
C ASP A 124 -9.15 -14.40 -10.87
N VAL A 125 -9.81 -13.27 -10.61
CA VAL A 125 -9.63 -12.49 -9.38
C VAL A 125 -10.84 -12.61 -8.47
N THR A 126 -10.63 -13.10 -7.25
CA THR A 126 -11.65 -13.17 -6.21
C THR A 126 -11.39 -12.08 -5.17
N VAL A 127 -12.35 -11.17 -5.02
CA VAL A 127 -12.45 -10.27 -3.87
C VAL A 127 -13.51 -10.86 -2.94
N PRO A 128 -13.16 -11.41 -1.76
CA PRO A 128 -14.14 -12.07 -0.91
C PRO A 128 -15.24 -11.13 -0.43
N ASP A 129 -16.51 -11.52 -0.49
CA ASP A 129 -17.64 -10.65 -0.10
C ASP A 129 -17.58 -10.24 1.38
N THR A 130 -16.99 -11.09 2.22
CA THR A 130 -16.79 -10.84 3.64
C THR A 130 -15.53 -10.04 3.96
N TRP A 131 -14.82 -9.51 2.96
CA TRP A 131 -13.68 -8.63 3.20
C TRP A 131 -14.10 -7.42 4.03
N SER A 132 -13.30 -7.06 5.02
CA SER A 132 -13.49 -5.85 5.82
C SER A 132 -12.15 -5.36 6.37
N CYS A 133 -12.15 -4.40 7.29
CA CYS A 133 -10.91 -3.93 7.93
C CYS A 133 -10.21 -5.09 8.67
N CYS A 134 -8.93 -5.34 8.38
CA CYS A 134 -8.13 -6.38 9.03
C CYS A 134 -7.76 -6.10 10.51
N ALA A 135 -8.24 -4.99 11.08
CA ALA A 135 -8.00 -4.51 12.45
C ALA A 135 -6.53 -4.24 12.84
N PHE A 136 -5.60 -4.16 11.87
CA PHE A 136 -4.21 -3.89 12.19
C PHE A 136 -3.96 -2.43 12.62
N ALA A 137 -4.73 -1.48 12.04
CA ALA A 137 -4.83 -0.08 12.45
C ALA A 137 -3.48 0.57 12.81
N GLY A 138 -2.54 0.59 11.86
CA GLY A 138 -1.15 0.99 12.12
C GLY A 138 -0.35 -0.18 12.68
N ASP A 139 -0.16 -0.24 13.99
CA ASP A 139 0.59 -1.29 14.68
C ASP A 139 -0.24 -2.01 15.76
N ARG A 140 -1.54 -1.70 15.88
CA ARG A 140 -2.43 -2.30 16.88
C ARG A 140 -2.48 -3.83 16.75
N GLY A 141 -2.47 -4.36 15.52
CA GLY A 141 -2.45 -5.79 15.24
C GLY A 141 -1.15 -6.52 15.61
N LEU A 142 -0.08 -5.78 15.94
CA LEU A 142 1.12 -6.36 16.56
C LEU A 142 0.96 -6.55 18.07
N LEU A 143 0.20 -5.67 18.70
CA LEU A 143 0.00 -5.64 20.15
C LEU A 143 -1.21 -6.47 20.60
N HIS A 144 -2.21 -6.60 19.71
CA HIS A 144 -3.50 -7.23 19.97
C HIS A 144 -3.86 -8.21 18.83
N PRO A 145 -3.15 -9.35 18.73
CA PRO A 145 -3.38 -10.33 17.67
C PRO A 145 -4.82 -10.86 17.65
N GLU A 146 -5.51 -10.90 18.80
CA GLU A 146 -6.90 -11.29 18.94
C GLU A 146 -7.85 -10.42 18.11
N LEU A 147 -7.55 -9.12 17.96
CA LEU A 147 -8.36 -8.22 17.15
C LEU A 147 -8.23 -8.53 15.67
N THR A 148 -7.00 -8.77 15.20
CA THR A 148 -6.77 -9.16 13.81
C THR A 148 -7.44 -10.50 13.52
N ALA A 149 -7.29 -11.50 14.40
CA ALA A 149 -7.89 -12.82 14.23
C ALA A 149 -9.41 -12.74 14.12
N ALA A 150 -10.08 -12.01 15.02
CA ALA A 150 -11.53 -11.83 14.98
C ALA A 150 -12.00 -11.11 13.71
N ALA A 151 -11.31 -10.04 13.31
CA ALA A 151 -11.70 -9.23 12.16
C ALA A 151 -11.52 -9.95 10.82
N THR A 152 -10.49 -10.79 10.69
CA THR A 152 -10.19 -11.51 9.45
C THR A 152 -10.87 -12.89 9.36
N ALA A 153 -11.47 -13.39 10.44
CA ALA A 153 -12.07 -14.72 10.48
C ALA A 153 -13.15 -14.96 9.40
N PRO A 154 -14.07 -14.01 9.11
CA PRO A 154 -15.06 -14.20 8.05
C PRO A 154 -14.42 -14.41 6.68
N GLN A 155 -13.49 -13.52 6.29
CA GLN A 155 -12.77 -13.60 5.02
C GLN A 155 -11.92 -14.87 4.92
N ALA A 156 -11.27 -15.27 6.02
CA ALA A 156 -10.51 -16.52 6.05
C ALA A 156 -11.42 -17.75 5.87
N ALA A 157 -12.61 -17.75 6.48
CA ALA A 157 -13.57 -18.84 6.34
C ALA A 157 -14.14 -18.94 4.92
N GLU A 158 -14.43 -17.80 4.29
CA GLU A 158 -14.88 -17.75 2.89
C GLU A 158 -13.84 -18.34 1.92
N LEU A 159 -12.55 -18.09 2.19
CA LEU A 159 -11.43 -18.58 1.38
C LEU A 159 -11.02 -20.02 1.68
N ALA A 160 -11.44 -20.62 2.80
CA ALA A 160 -10.89 -21.88 3.33
C ALA A 160 -11.12 -23.14 2.46
N GLY A 161 -11.94 -23.04 1.40
CA GLY A 161 -12.22 -24.13 0.45
C GLY A 161 -11.65 -23.90 -0.95
N THR A 162 -10.86 -22.87 -1.17
CA THR A 162 -10.32 -22.53 -2.50
C THR A 162 -8.85 -22.16 -2.38
N ASP A 163 -8.01 -22.91 -3.09
CA ASP A 163 -6.61 -22.58 -3.25
C ASP A 163 -6.45 -21.66 -4.46
N PHE A 164 -5.75 -20.55 -4.24
CA PHE A 164 -5.42 -19.58 -5.27
C PHE A 164 -3.92 -19.66 -5.57
N ASP A 165 -3.54 -19.35 -6.81
CA ASP A 165 -2.11 -19.27 -7.19
C ASP A 165 -1.41 -18.10 -6.48
N ALA A 166 -2.16 -17.04 -6.17
CA ALA A 166 -1.66 -15.87 -5.45
C ALA A 166 -2.67 -15.28 -4.45
N TYR A 167 -2.14 -14.60 -3.43
CA TYR A 167 -2.92 -13.85 -2.44
C TYR A 167 -2.33 -12.45 -2.32
N ALA A 168 -3.15 -11.41 -2.45
CA ALA A 168 -2.66 -10.05 -2.61
C ALA A 168 -3.34 -9.04 -1.69
N SER A 169 -2.59 -7.99 -1.33
CA SER A 169 -3.10 -6.76 -0.73
C SER A 169 -2.25 -5.57 -1.16
N CYS A 170 -2.49 -4.38 -0.62
CA CYS A 170 -1.74 -3.16 -0.96
C CYS A 170 -1.27 -2.38 0.28
N ASN A 171 -1.02 -3.12 1.37
CA ASN A 171 -0.58 -2.55 2.63
C ASN A 171 0.06 -3.65 3.50
N ARG A 172 1.32 -3.46 3.90
CA ARG A 172 2.11 -4.51 4.56
C ARG A 172 1.45 -5.10 5.81
N THR A 173 0.76 -4.28 6.58
CA THR A 173 0.10 -4.73 7.81
C THR A 173 -1.16 -5.54 7.53
N CYS A 174 -1.86 -5.25 6.43
CA CYS A 174 -2.97 -6.07 5.93
C CYS A 174 -2.46 -7.42 5.42
N GLU A 175 -1.34 -7.45 4.68
CA GLU A 175 -0.69 -8.69 4.24
C GLU A 175 -0.34 -9.59 5.43
N LEU A 176 0.27 -9.03 6.48
CA LEU A 176 0.60 -9.78 7.69
C LEU A 176 -0.63 -10.34 8.40
N GLY A 177 -1.70 -9.53 8.53
CA GLY A 177 -2.96 -9.95 9.14
C GLY A 177 -3.62 -11.09 8.35
N MET A 178 -3.74 -10.93 7.04
CA MET A 178 -4.37 -11.92 6.16
C MET A 178 -3.53 -13.20 6.05
N THR A 179 -2.20 -13.10 6.06
CA THR A 179 -1.31 -14.27 6.08
C THR A 179 -1.52 -15.10 7.35
N ARG A 180 -1.62 -14.44 8.51
CA ARG A 180 -1.89 -15.13 9.79
C ARG A 180 -3.28 -15.80 9.78
N ALA A 181 -4.27 -15.14 9.20
CA ALA A 181 -5.66 -15.59 9.21
C ALA A 181 -5.92 -16.78 8.29
N THR A 182 -5.34 -16.75 7.09
CA THR A 182 -5.58 -17.74 6.03
C THR A 182 -4.55 -18.86 6.00
N GLY A 183 -3.38 -18.66 6.60
CA GLY A 183 -2.23 -19.55 6.45
C GLY A 183 -1.56 -19.48 5.07
N LYS A 184 -1.97 -18.55 4.21
CA LYS A 184 -1.46 -18.36 2.85
C LYS A 184 -0.63 -17.08 2.76
N PRO A 185 0.49 -17.05 2.04
CA PRO A 185 1.34 -15.85 1.98
C PRO A 185 0.67 -14.75 1.16
N TYR A 186 0.27 -13.66 1.81
CA TYR A 186 -0.19 -12.45 1.13
C TYR A 186 1.02 -11.60 0.74
N HIS A 187 1.02 -11.15 -0.51
CA HIS A 187 2.04 -10.26 -1.08
C HIS A 187 1.44 -8.90 -1.45
N HIS A 188 2.31 -7.90 -1.54
CA HIS A 188 1.90 -6.64 -2.15
C HIS A 188 1.54 -6.86 -3.62
N ILE A 189 0.44 -6.27 -4.09
CA ILE A 189 -0.03 -6.47 -5.47
C ILE A 189 1.03 -6.08 -6.51
N LEU A 190 1.83 -5.05 -6.22
CA LEU A 190 2.91 -4.61 -7.12
C LEU A 190 4.10 -5.58 -7.13
N GLU A 191 4.34 -6.34 -6.06
CA GLU A 191 5.33 -7.43 -6.10
C GLU A 191 4.86 -8.57 -7.00
N LEU A 192 3.55 -8.87 -6.99
CA LEU A 192 2.99 -9.89 -7.87
C LEU A 192 2.98 -9.42 -9.33
N LEU A 193 2.69 -8.15 -9.57
CA LEU A 193 2.81 -7.54 -10.89
C LEU A 193 4.24 -7.61 -11.42
N ASP A 194 5.24 -7.28 -10.61
CA ASP A 194 6.66 -7.37 -11.00
C ASP A 194 7.07 -8.81 -11.35
N ARG A 195 6.61 -9.80 -10.60
CA ARG A 195 6.85 -11.22 -10.88
C ARG A 195 6.14 -11.72 -12.15
N ALA A 196 4.95 -11.20 -12.43
CA ALA A 196 4.14 -11.58 -13.58
C ALA A 196 4.56 -10.83 -14.85
N ALA A 197 5.19 -9.66 -14.72
CA ALA A 197 5.76 -8.93 -15.85
C ALA A 197 6.92 -9.74 -16.45
N ALA A 198 6.93 -9.89 -17.78
CA ALA A 198 8.09 -10.37 -18.50
C ALA A 198 9.29 -9.50 -18.12
N ALA A 199 10.42 -10.14 -17.79
CA ALA A 199 11.60 -9.48 -17.25
C ALA A 199 11.86 -8.15 -17.99
N TRP A 200 11.81 -7.05 -17.25
CA TRP A 200 12.20 -5.75 -17.77
C TRP A 200 13.60 -5.89 -18.33
N SER A 201 13.72 -5.87 -19.67
CA SER A 201 15.02 -5.78 -20.32
C SER A 201 15.59 -4.44 -19.89
N GLN A 202 16.50 -4.43 -18.92
CA GLN A 202 17.11 -3.20 -18.44
C GLN A 202 17.60 -2.40 -19.66
N PRO A 203 17.18 -1.15 -19.87
CA PRO A 203 17.97 -0.26 -20.69
C PRO A 203 19.36 -0.24 -20.07
N ALA A 204 20.39 -0.55 -20.87
CA ALA A 204 21.76 -0.61 -20.41
C ALA A 204 22.12 0.67 -19.63
N VAL A 205 22.15 0.59 -18.30
CA VAL A 205 22.66 1.67 -17.46
C VAL A 205 24.17 1.59 -17.53
N GLY A 206 24.71 2.13 -18.62
CA GLY A 206 26.13 2.40 -18.75
C GLY A 206 26.52 3.51 -17.79
N GLY A 207 27.33 3.19 -16.78
CA GLY A 207 28.00 4.19 -15.96
C GLY A 207 28.24 3.74 -14.53
N SER A 208 29.43 3.19 -14.26
CA SER A 208 29.90 2.98 -12.89
C SER A 208 29.98 4.33 -12.17
N VAL A 209 29.30 4.48 -11.04
CA VAL A 209 29.68 5.48 -10.04
C VAL A 209 30.76 4.84 -9.18
N ARG A 210 31.99 5.36 -9.31
CA ARG A 210 33.06 5.17 -8.34
C ARG A 210 32.83 6.09 -7.14
#